data_AF-A0A3C0ADE9-F1
#
_entry.id   AF-A0A3C0ADE9-F1
#
_cell.length_a   1.000
_cell.length_b   1.000
_cell.length_c   1.000
_cell.angle_alpha   90.00
_cell.angle_beta   90.00
_cell.angle_gamma   90.00
#
_symmetry.space_group_name_H-M   'P 1'
#
loop_
_entity.id
_entity.type
_entity.pdbx_description
1 polymer ?
#
loop_
_entity_poly.entity_id
_entity_poly.type
_entity_poly.pdbx_seq_one_letter_code
_entity_poly.pdbx_strand_id
1 'polypeptide(L)'
;MERGELLTLKDGTPITANVDEAAGQTGRAKLVAHDWDQDGKIDLLIGASRGLSFPASKSTYLPSGYLLTRQASILFLRNIGSNAEPVFDYVRQLDFQGKRIGLGIHSCSPAPVDFGRGVVDLLVGTENGTIHYYPRETLSVSTLPD
;
A
#
# COMPACT_ATOMS: atom_id res chain seq x y z
N MET A 1 -12.20 -25.53 3.57
CA MET A 1 -12.66 -24.49 4.50
C MET A 1 -11.61 -23.40 4.48
N GLU A 2 -11.86 -22.32 3.76
CA GLU A 2 -11.00 -21.14 3.88
C GLU A 2 -11.18 -20.60 5.30
N ARG A 3 -10.07 -20.50 6.03
CA ARG A 3 -10.05 -20.07 7.43
C ARG A 3 -9.73 -18.58 7.45
N GLY A 4 -10.63 -17.78 8.01
CA GLY A 4 -10.47 -16.33 8.21
C GLY A 4 -11.64 -15.53 7.63
N GLU A 5 -11.95 -14.40 8.26
CA GLU A 5 -12.87 -13.39 7.71
C GLU A 5 -12.10 -12.47 6.76
N LEU A 6 -12.74 -12.06 5.67
CA LEU A 6 -12.14 -11.12 4.73
C LEU A 6 -12.35 -9.69 5.24
N LEU A 7 -11.27 -8.92 5.29
CA LEU A 7 -11.37 -7.47 5.50
C LEU A 7 -12.07 -6.82 4.31
N THR A 8 -12.86 -5.79 4.58
CA THR A 8 -13.71 -5.13 3.58
C THR A 8 -13.29 -3.69 3.33
N LEU A 9 -13.56 -3.27 2.09
CA LEU A 9 -13.54 -1.88 1.69
C LEU A 9 -14.82 -1.18 2.13
N LYS A 10 -14.81 0.15 2.08
CA LYS A 10 -15.93 1.03 2.45
C LYS A 10 -17.23 0.77 1.69
N ASP A 11 -17.19 0.07 0.57
CA ASP A 11 -18.36 -0.33 -0.21
C ASP A 11 -18.89 -1.73 0.14
N GLY A 12 -18.32 -2.37 1.17
CA GLY A 12 -18.68 -3.70 1.64
C GLY A 12 -18.02 -4.84 0.86
N THR A 13 -17.24 -4.56 -0.18
CA THR A 13 -16.55 -5.60 -0.95
C THR A 13 -15.29 -6.09 -0.21
N PRO A 14 -14.90 -7.37 -0.37
CA PRO A 14 -13.62 -7.85 0.14
C PRO A 14 -12.44 -7.13 -0.50
N ILE A 15 -11.37 -6.89 0.27
CA ILE A 15 -10.11 -6.40 -0.28
C ILE A 15 -9.43 -7.52 -1.06
N THR A 16 -9.38 -7.38 -2.38
CA THR A 16 -8.67 -8.29 -3.27
C THR A 16 -7.30 -7.74 -3.65
N ALA A 17 -6.35 -8.63 -3.94
CA ALA A 17 -4.97 -8.26 -4.30
C ALA A 17 -4.59 -8.71 -5.73
N ASN A 18 -5.59 -9.12 -6.52
CA ASN A 18 -5.41 -9.69 -7.85
C ASN A 18 -6.71 -9.60 -8.66
N VAL A 19 -6.70 -8.77 -9.70
CA VAL A 19 -7.77 -8.75 -10.72
C VAL A 19 -7.27 -8.99 -12.13
N ASP A 20 -5.96 -8.87 -12.39
CA ASP A 20 -5.43 -8.81 -13.76
C ASP A 20 -4.49 -9.96 -14.15
N GLU A 21 -3.80 -10.59 -13.21
CA GLU A 21 -2.71 -11.56 -13.51
C GLU A 21 -2.89 -12.89 -12.78
N ALA A 22 -2.59 -13.99 -13.48
CA ALA A 22 -2.59 -15.36 -12.94
C ALA A 22 -1.19 -15.79 -12.48
N ALA A 23 -1.11 -16.95 -11.81
CA ALA A 23 0.12 -17.58 -11.29
C ALA A 23 0.82 -16.77 -10.17
N GLY A 24 2.15 -16.91 -10.02
CA GLY A 24 2.90 -16.38 -8.88
C GLY A 24 2.81 -14.87 -8.65
N GLN A 25 2.18 -14.10 -9.54
CA GLN A 25 1.97 -12.66 -9.35
C GLN A 25 0.81 -12.33 -8.40
N THR A 26 0.15 -13.35 -7.83
CA THR A 26 -0.94 -13.19 -6.84
C THR A 26 -0.44 -13.34 -5.40
N GLY A 27 -0.95 -12.50 -4.48
CA GLY A 27 -0.89 -12.71 -3.03
C GLY A 27 0.41 -12.39 -2.26
N ARG A 28 1.55 -12.10 -2.90
CA ARG A 28 2.84 -11.86 -2.22
C ARG A 28 3.06 -10.42 -1.75
N ALA A 29 2.02 -9.82 -1.16
CA ALA A 29 2.09 -8.49 -0.60
C ALA A 29 2.88 -8.49 0.73
N LYS A 30 3.56 -7.38 1.01
CA LYS A 30 4.16 -7.10 2.33
C LYS A 30 3.21 -6.19 3.08
N LEU A 31 2.53 -6.70 4.09
CA LEU A 31 1.57 -5.94 4.90
C LEU A 31 2.26 -5.44 6.16
N VAL A 32 2.10 -4.15 6.47
CA VAL A 32 2.59 -3.54 7.69
C VAL A 32 1.46 -2.75 8.33
N ALA A 33 1.07 -3.15 9.54
CA ALA A 33 0.08 -2.45 10.34
C ALA A 33 0.74 -1.28 11.08
N HIS A 34 0.19 -0.08 10.92
CA HIS A 34 0.69 1.13 11.57
C HIS A 34 -0.37 2.23 11.55
N ASP A 35 -0.43 3.08 12.57
CA ASP A 35 -1.17 4.35 12.51
C ASP A 35 -0.38 5.35 11.65
N TRP A 36 -0.57 5.30 10.34
CA TRP A 36 0.32 5.97 9.38
C TRP A 36 -0.03 7.45 9.20
N ASP A 37 -1.33 7.76 9.26
CA ASP A 37 -1.82 9.14 9.20
C ASP A 37 -1.98 9.81 10.58
N GLN A 38 -1.66 9.09 11.67
CA GLN A 38 -1.68 9.58 13.06
C GLN A 38 -3.08 9.98 13.53
N ASP A 39 -4.11 9.28 13.05
CA ASP A 39 -5.50 9.50 13.47
C ASP A 39 -5.94 8.57 14.62
N GLY A 40 -5.04 7.71 15.12
CA GLY A 40 -5.28 6.76 16.20
C GLY A 40 -5.88 5.43 15.74
N LYS A 41 -6.11 5.25 14.44
CA LYS A 41 -6.56 4.00 13.84
C LYS A 41 -5.40 3.30 13.17
N ILE A 42 -5.38 1.97 13.27
CA ILE A 42 -4.36 1.16 12.63
C ILE A 42 -4.70 1.00 11.16
N ASP A 43 -3.86 1.57 10.30
CA ASP A 43 -3.88 1.44 8.85
C ASP A 43 -3.01 0.26 8.38
N LEU A 44 -2.97 0.06 7.07
CA LEU A 44 -2.04 -0.85 6.42
C LEU A 44 -1.19 -0.13 5.36
N LEU A 45 0.14 -0.25 5.47
CA LEU A 45 1.05 -0.06 4.35
C LEU A 45 1.25 -1.39 3.62
N ILE A 46 1.28 -1.32 2.29
CA ILE A 46 1.34 -2.49 1.43
C ILE A 46 2.51 -2.34 0.46
N GLY A 47 3.53 -3.17 0.62
CA GLY A 47 4.53 -3.41 -0.40
C GLY A 47 3.95 -4.33 -1.47
N ALA A 48 3.59 -3.75 -2.62
CA ALA A 48 2.98 -4.45 -3.74
C ALA A 48 3.99 -4.64 -4.87
N SER A 49 4.03 -5.85 -5.46
CA SER A 49 4.77 -6.03 -6.70
C SER A 49 4.06 -5.41 -7.88
N ARG A 50 4.77 -5.23 -9.01
CA ARG A 50 4.16 -4.61 -10.19
C ARG A 50 2.90 -5.32 -10.70
N GLY A 51 2.76 -6.62 -10.40
CA GLY A 51 1.65 -7.46 -10.86
C GLY A 51 0.52 -7.63 -9.84
N LEU A 52 0.68 -7.11 -8.61
CA LEU A 52 -0.43 -7.06 -7.66
C LEU A 52 -1.40 -5.96 -8.07
N SER A 53 -2.68 -6.14 -7.74
CA SER A 53 -3.74 -5.20 -8.10
C SER A 53 -4.70 -5.06 -6.92
N PHE A 54 -4.61 -3.94 -6.19
CA PHE A 54 -5.52 -3.59 -5.11
C PHE A 54 -6.53 -2.53 -5.58
N PRO A 55 -7.82 -2.61 -5.19
CA PRO A 55 -8.83 -1.64 -5.57
C PRO A 55 -8.50 -0.21 -5.10
N ALA A 56 -8.28 0.70 -6.05
CA ALA A 56 -8.13 2.14 -5.83
C ALA A 56 -9.44 2.90 -6.09
N SER A 57 -10.33 2.30 -6.87
CA SER A 57 -11.75 2.65 -7.04
C SER A 57 -12.52 1.40 -7.47
N LYS A 58 -13.78 1.55 -7.88
CA LYS A 58 -14.57 0.44 -8.47
C LYS A 58 -14.02 -0.08 -9.80
N SER A 59 -13.21 0.71 -10.50
CA SER A 59 -12.71 0.40 -11.85
C SER A 59 -11.19 0.54 -11.99
N THR A 60 -10.51 1.06 -10.97
CA THR A 60 -9.07 1.32 -10.99
C THR A 60 -8.40 0.49 -9.91
N TYR A 61 -7.27 -0.13 -10.27
CA TYR A 61 -6.48 -0.96 -9.36
C TYR A 61 -5.03 -0.52 -9.38
N LEU A 62 -4.31 -0.67 -8.28
CA LEU A 62 -2.90 -0.29 -8.19
C LEU A 62 -2.02 -1.47 -7.71
N PRO A 63 -0.78 -1.60 -8.23
CA PRO A 63 -0.16 -0.78 -9.30
C PRO A 63 -0.61 -1.07 -10.75
N SER A 64 -1.50 -2.03 -11.02
CA SER A 64 -1.82 -2.42 -12.41
C SER A 64 -2.36 -1.28 -13.30
N GLY A 65 -3.12 -0.34 -12.72
CA GLY A 65 -3.65 0.85 -13.39
C GLY A 65 -2.58 1.82 -13.89
N TYR A 66 -1.31 1.66 -13.50
CA TYR A 66 -0.18 2.37 -14.11
C TYR A 66 0.26 1.80 -15.47
N LEU A 67 -0.45 0.77 -15.96
CA LEU A 67 -0.30 0.18 -17.30
C LEU A 67 1.15 -0.24 -17.58
N LEU A 68 1.76 0.34 -18.61
CA LEU A 68 3.13 0.03 -19.06
C LEU A 68 4.20 0.57 -18.11
N THR A 69 3.84 1.47 -17.18
CA THR A 69 4.78 2.06 -16.22
C THR A 69 4.67 1.45 -14.83
N ARG A 70 3.86 0.39 -14.66
CA ARG A 70 3.66 -0.23 -13.35
C ARG A 70 4.97 -0.81 -12.82
N GLN A 71 5.21 -0.55 -11.54
CA GLN A 71 6.39 -0.97 -10.79
C GLN A 71 5.95 -1.49 -9.43
N ALA A 72 6.87 -2.06 -8.66
CA ALA A 72 6.61 -2.32 -7.26
C ALA A 72 6.30 -0.98 -6.56
N SER A 73 5.25 -0.97 -5.75
CA SER A 73 4.65 0.24 -5.20
C SER A 73 4.44 0.09 -3.70
N ILE A 74 4.49 1.21 -2.99
CA ILE A 74 4.03 1.28 -1.61
C ILE A 74 2.64 1.89 -1.66
N LEU A 75 1.65 1.09 -1.29
CA LEU A 75 0.27 1.51 -1.21
C LEU A 75 -0.11 1.76 0.25
N PHE A 76 -0.99 2.72 0.46
CA PHE A 76 -1.60 3.07 1.72
C PHE A 76 -3.08 2.67 1.68
N LEU A 77 -3.49 1.87 2.65
CA LEU A 77 -4.86 1.42 2.85
C LEU A 77 -5.33 1.94 4.21
N ARG A 78 -6.06 3.05 4.17
CA ARG A 78 -6.50 3.78 5.37
C ARG A 78 -7.67 3.08 6.05
N ASN A 79 -7.59 2.90 7.36
CA ASN A 79 -8.72 2.46 8.18
C ASN A 79 -9.66 3.63 8.47
N ILE A 80 -10.84 3.61 7.87
CA ILE A 80 -11.89 4.61 8.10
C ILE A 80 -12.90 4.18 9.17
N GLY A 81 -12.89 2.90 9.57
CA GLY A 81 -13.69 2.34 10.64
C GLY A 81 -13.10 2.61 12.02
N SER A 82 -12.98 1.54 12.83
CA SER A 82 -12.34 1.56 14.14
C SER A 82 -11.28 0.46 14.25
N ASN A 83 -10.51 0.45 15.34
CA ASN A 83 -9.56 -0.66 15.60
C ASN A 83 -10.27 -1.97 15.98
N ALA A 84 -11.49 -1.89 16.54
CA ALA A 84 -12.29 -3.07 16.89
C ALA A 84 -13.02 -3.65 15.68
N GLU A 85 -13.47 -2.78 14.78
CA GLU A 85 -14.20 -3.12 13.56
C GLU A 85 -13.58 -2.31 12.40
N PRO A 86 -12.49 -2.80 11.81
CA PRO A 86 -11.79 -2.09 10.76
C PRO A 86 -12.55 -2.14 9.44
N VAL A 87 -12.65 -0.98 8.79
CA VAL A 87 -13.20 -0.82 7.44
C VAL A 87 -12.24 0.07 6.70
N PHE A 88 -11.84 -0.31 5.50
CA PHE A 88 -10.78 0.40 4.78
C PHE A 88 -11.32 1.24 3.61
N ASP A 89 -10.71 2.39 3.35
CA ASP A 89 -10.91 3.08 2.07
C ASP A 89 -10.16 2.33 0.95
N TYR A 90 -10.44 2.66 -0.30
CA TYR A 90 -9.65 2.20 -1.44
C TYR A 90 -8.19 2.60 -1.31
N VAL A 91 -7.28 1.78 -1.85
CA VAL A 91 -5.84 2.06 -1.75
C VAL A 91 -5.49 3.38 -2.42
N ARG A 92 -4.45 4.01 -1.89
CA ARG A 92 -3.72 5.11 -2.51
C ARG A 92 -2.25 4.77 -2.61
N GLN A 93 -1.54 5.47 -3.49
CA GLN A 93 -0.10 5.33 -3.63
C GLN A 93 0.61 6.31 -2.69
N LEU A 94 1.82 5.97 -2.22
CA LEU A 94 2.71 6.95 -1.62
C LEU A 94 3.62 7.59 -2.67
N ASP A 95 3.72 8.91 -2.62
CA ASP A 95 4.61 9.73 -3.42
C ASP A 95 5.77 10.26 -2.58
N PHE A 96 6.92 10.44 -3.22
CA PHE A 96 8.09 11.12 -2.67
C PHE A 96 8.33 12.40 -3.46
N GLN A 97 8.31 13.55 -2.78
CA GLN A 97 8.48 14.87 -3.38
C GLN A 97 7.53 15.10 -4.57
N GLY A 98 6.26 14.69 -4.42
CA GLY A 98 5.23 14.83 -5.45
C GLY A 98 5.37 13.87 -6.65
N LYS A 99 6.26 12.87 -6.56
CA LYS A 99 6.42 11.85 -7.61
C LYS A 99 6.16 10.46 -7.06
N ARG A 100 5.49 9.63 -7.86
CA ARG A 100 5.23 8.22 -7.56
C ARG A 100 6.51 7.48 -7.14
N ILE A 101 6.45 6.80 -6.00
CA ILE A 101 7.47 5.82 -5.63
C ILE A 101 7.25 4.53 -6.44
N GLY A 102 8.16 4.24 -7.36
CA GLY A 102 8.22 2.98 -8.10
C GLY A 102 9.56 2.28 -7.89
N LEU A 103 9.54 1.01 -7.49
CA LEU A 103 10.70 0.27 -6.96
C LEU A 103 10.93 -1.04 -7.70
N GLY A 104 11.21 -0.96 -8.99
CA GLY A 104 11.49 -2.14 -9.80
C GLY A 104 10.23 -2.96 -10.09
N ILE A 105 10.32 -4.29 -10.16
CA ILE A 105 9.20 -5.14 -10.63
C ILE A 105 8.67 -6.15 -9.62
N HIS A 106 9.52 -6.68 -8.74
CA HIS A 106 9.14 -7.69 -7.75
C HIS A 106 8.65 -7.04 -6.47
N SER A 107 9.18 -7.41 -5.30
CA SER A 107 8.64 -6.95 -4.02
C SER A 107 9.45 -5.79 -3.46
N CYS A 108 8.75 -4.83 -2.87
CA CYS A 108 9.32 -3.87 -1.94
C CYS A 108 8.77 -4.16 -0.53
N SER A 109 9.53 -3.81 0.50
CA SER A 109 9.17 -4.06 1.90
C SER A 109 9.18 -2.74 2.68
N PRO A 110 8.01 -2.09 2.87
CA PRO A 110 7.93 -0.88 3.69
C PRO A 110 8.19 -1.22 5.16
N ALA A 111 8.77 -0.28 5.89
CA ALA A 111 8.96 -0.33 7.33
C ALA A 111 8.85 1.10 7.89
N PRO A 112 7.71 1.47 8.50
CA PRO A 112 7.60 2.69 9.28
C PRO A 112 8.66 2.73 10.37
N VAL A 113 9.26 3.90 10.59
CA VAL A 113 10.30 4.06 11.61
C VAL A 113 10.26 5.45 12.20
N ASP A 114 10.43 5.55 13.52
CA ASP A 114 10.77 6.81 14.20
C ASP A 114 12.16 6.64 14.83
N PHE A 115 13.12 7.47 14.40
CA PHE A 115 14.48 7.50 14.96
C PHE A 115 14.61 8.40 16.19
N GLY A 116 13.50 8.72 16.87
CA GLY A 116 13.44 9.61 18.03
C GLY A 116 13.12 11.06 17.68
N ARG A 117 12.60 11.31 16.47
CA ARG A 117 12.17 12.65 16.01
C ARG A 117 10.72 12.97 16.39
N GLY A 118 9.94 11.96 16.80
CA GLY A 118 8.51 12.12 17.04
C GLY A 118 7.69 12.20 15.75
N VAL A 119 8.27 11.78 14.62
CA VAL A 119 7.58 11.63 13.33
C VAL A 119 7.94 10.29 12.74
N VAL A 120 6.98 9.70 12.02
CA VAL A 120 7.13 8.36 11.45
C VAL A 120 7.59 8.49 9.99
N ASP A 121 8.86 8.18 9.76
CA ASP A 121 9.48 8.05 8.44
C ASP A 121 9.21 6.69 7.81
N LEU A 122 9.74 6.47 6.61
CA LEU A 122 9.63 5.19 5.92
C LEU A 122 10.99 4.69 5.44
N LEU A 123 11.32 3.45 5.83
CA LEU A 123 12.35 2.65 5.16
C LEU A 123 11.70 1.70 4.18
N VAL A 124 12.37 1.43 3.06
CA VAL A 124 11.88 0.46 2.07
C VAL A 124 13.03 -0.39 1.58
N GLY A 125 12.97 -1.69 1.87
CA GLY A 125 13.83 -2.68 1.23
C GLY A 125 13.38 -2.93 -0.21
N THR A 126 14.31 -2.96 -1.15
CA THR A 126 14.03 -3.16 -2.58
C THR A 126 14.62 -4.47 -3.10
N GLU A 127 14.14 -4.93 -4.25
CA GLU A 127 14.63 -6.15 -4.91
C GLU A 127 16.12 -6.12 -5.29
N ASN A 128 16.72 -4.93 -5.37
CA ASN A 128 18.13 -4.76 -5.75
C ASN A 128 19.09 -4.84 -4.53
N GLY A 129 18.59 -5.24 -3.36
CA GLY A 129 19.40 -5.36 -2.15
C GLY A 129 19.72 -4.02 -1.48
N THR A 130 18.97 -2.96 -1.81
CA THR A 130 19.11 -1.63 -1.21
C THR A 130 18.01 -1.34 -0.19
N ILE A 131 18.31 -0.46 0.76
CA ILE A 131 17.33 0.14 1.67
C ILE A 131 17.22 1.62 1.31
N HIS A 132 16.02 2.05 0.97
CA HIS A 132 15.71 3.45 0.68
C HIS A 132 15.10 4.08 1.93
N TYR A 133 15.45 5.34 2.20
CA TYR A 133 14.90 6.13 3.29
C TYR A 133 14.09 7.30 2.74
N TYR A 134 12.90 7.50 3.29
CA TYR A 134 11.97 8.55 2.91
C TYR A 134 11.53 9.32 4.17
N PRO A 135 11.99 10.58 4.34
CA PRO A 135 11.52 11.45 5.41
C PRO A 135 10.03 11.73 5.29
N ARG A 136 9.30 11.72 6.41
CA ARG A 136 7.84 11.91 6.47
C ARG A 136 7.37 13.18 5.75
N GLU A 137 8.13 14.26 5.88
CA GLU A 137 7.81 15.59 5.35
C GLU A 137 7.91 15.64 3.81
N THR A 138 8.57 14.65 3.20
CA THR A 138 8.68 14.50 1.76
C THR A 138 7.67 13.53 1.17
N LEU A 139 6.91 12.84 2.03
CA LEU A 139 5.92 11.84 1.64
C LEU A 139 4.52 12.45 1.56
N SER A 140 3.79 12.09 0.52
CA SER A 140 2.36 12.39 0.39
C SER A 140 1.60 11.15 -0.05
N VAL A 141 0.33 11.07 0.34
CA VAL A 141 -0.60 10.10 -0.23
C VAL A 141 -1.12 10.69 -1.53
N SER A 142 -0.97 9.99 -2.65
CA SER A 142 -1.44 10.46 -3.94
C SER A 142 -2.95 10.71 -3.89
N THR A 143 -3.39 11.86 -4.36
CA THR A 143 -4.75 11.97 -4.89
C THR A 143 -4.76 11.14 -6.17
N LEU A 144 -5.71 10.22 -6.34
CA LEU A 144 -5.87 9.59 -7.65
C LEU A 144 -6.04 10.72 -8.68
N PRO A 145 -5.45 10.61 -9.88
CA PRO A 145 -5.93 11.44 -10.98
C PRO A 145 -7.43 11.13 -11.11
N ASP A 146 -8.25 12.18 -11.16
CA ASP A 146 -9.65 12.06 -11.55
C ASP A 146 -9.79 11.28 -12.87
#